data_AF-A0AA41Y3K8-F1
#
_entry.id   AF-A0AA41Y3K8-F1
#
_cell.length_a   1.000
_cell.length_b   1.000
_cell.length_c   1.000
_cell.angle_alpha   90.00
_cell.angle_beta   90.00
_cell.angle_gamma   90.00
#
_symmetry.space_group_name_H-M   'P 1'
#
loop_
_entity.id
_entity.type
_entity.pdbx_description
1 polymer ?
#
loop_
_entity_poly.entity_id
_entity_poly.type
_entity_poly.pdbx_seq_one_letter_code
_entity_poly.pdbx_strand_id
1 'polypeptide(L)'
;METLIRKTGQILYLLKLRVRRLLYYRIFRNHTSVIVSLLVFFLVIALAVFFGFGFAVQSVVIYSAATVLVLFILLFLIGAHHEAKRLQGNEPNSCFHFTRSNMNGILISELGFSETDRENMNLVLNNLQPKSKIDFKLISDNRIAADYKKLLRILHLLIIGGIKDFKKEQKEMLFQFIEANFTLNGSPVNRASFNSRFSELVNEKEEEFQNNLEPFQKTLRK
;
A
#
# COMPACT_ATOMS: atom_id res chain seq x y z
N MET A 1 8.76 60.39 19.47
CA MET A 1 9.02 59.37 18.43
C MET A 1 9.12 57.96 18.98
N GLU A 2 9.85 57.72 20.09
CA GLU A 2 9.94 56.39 20.72
C GLU A 2 8.58 55.78 21.12
N THR A 3 7.64 56.59 21.60
CA THR A 3 6.29 56.13 21.97
C THR A 3 5.46 55.65 20.78
N LEU A 4 5.66 56.24 19.59
CA LEU A 4 5.03 55.79 18.35
C LEU A 4 5.66 54.48 17.88
N ILE A 5 6.99 54.38 17.87
CA ILE A 5 7.72 53.15 17.51
C ILE A 5 7.31 51.98 18.42
N ARG A 6 7.20 52.23 19.73
CA ARG A 6 6.78 51.21 20.71
C ARG A 6 5.34 50.74 20.48
N LYS A 7 4.41 51.66 20.20
CA LYS A 7 3.01 51.31 19.89
C LYS A 7 2.90 50.54 18.57
N THR A 8 3.62 50.96 17.54
CA THR A 8 3.64 50.26 16.24
C THR A 8 4.23 48.86 16.36
N GLY A 9 5.30 48.69 17.16
CA GLY A 9 5.90 47.40 17.48
C GLY A 9 4.95 46.46 18.23
N GLN A 10 4.19 46.98 19.20
CA GLN A 10 3.18 46.20 19.92
C GLN A 10 2.02 45.76 19.00
N ILE A 11 1.57 46.64 18.11
CA ILE A 11 0.52 46.31 17.13
C ILE A 11 1.01 45.23 16.17
N LEU A 12 2.21 45.38 15.59
CA LEU A 12 2.83 44.38 14.71
C LEU A 12 2.97 43.02 15.40
N TYR A 13 3.39 43.01 16.67
CA TYR A 13 3.53 41.78 17.45
C TYR A 13 2.17 41.08 17.66
N LEU A 14 1.13 41.81 18.06
CA LEU A 14 -0.22 41.27 18.23
C LEU A 14 -0.82 40.78 16.90
N LEU A 15 -0.54 41.48 15.80
CA LEU A 15 -0.99 41.11 14.45
C LEU A 15 -0.30 39.82 14.00
N LYS A 16 1.02 39.69 14.22
CA LYS A 16 1.78 38.47 13.98
C LYS A 16 1.27 37.28 14.80
N LEU A 17 0.89 37.52 16.07
CA LEU A 17 0.34 36.47 16.95
C LEU A 17 -1.03 35.99 16.48
N ARG A 18 -1.91 36.91 16.05
CA ARG A 18 -3.24 36.58 15.48
C ARG A 18 -3.14 35.84 14.16
N VAL A 19 -2.28 36.31 13.25
CA VAL A 19 -2.04 35.64 11.96
C VAL A 19 -1.51 34.23 12.18
N ARG A 20 -0.52 34.06 13.07
CA ARG A 20 0.02 32.73 13.42
C ARG A 20 -1.04 31.81 14.01
N ARG A 21 -1.90 32.32 14.90
CA ARG A 21 -2.96 31.53 15.53
C ARG A 21 -4.06 31.13 14.52
N LEU A 22 -4.43 32.01 13.59
CA LEU A 22 -5.40 31.70 12.52
C LEU A 22 -4.86 30.68 11.52
N LEU A 23 -3.63 30.85 11.04
CA LEU A 23 -2.98 29.92 10.12
C LEU A 23 -2.84 28.54 10.77
N TYR A 24 -2.28 28.49 11.99
CA TYR A 24 -1.97 27.22 12.66
C TYR A 24 -3.21 26.43 13.10
N TYR A 25 -4.22 27.07 13.70
CA TYR A 25 -5.39 26.35 14.23
C TYR A 25 -6.49 26.09 13.20
N ARG A 26 -6.66 26.97 12.20
CA ARG A 26 -7.84 26.94 11.32
C ARG A 26 -7.54 26.41 9.92
N ILE A 27 -6.35 26.72 9.40
CA ILE A 27 -5.94 26.33 8.05
C ILE A 27 -5.17 25.01 8.09
N PHE A 28 -4.11 24.90 8.89
CA PHE A 28 -3.24 23.71 8.90
C PHE A 28 -3.83 22.44 9.53
N ARG A 29 -4.91 22.54 10.32
CA ARG A 29 -5.51 21.39 11.01
C ARG A 29 -6.48 20.58 10.13
N ASN A 30 -7.01 21.17 9.06
CA ASN A 30 -7.99 20.53 8.19
C ASN A 30 -7.50 20.55 6.74
N HIS A 31 -7.33 19.38 6.12
CA HIS A 31 -6.82 19.25 4.75
C HIS A 31 -7.66 20.06 3.75
N THR A 32 -8.98 20.11 3.92
CA THR A 32 -9.87 20.93 3.08
C THR A 32 -9.59 22.43 3.25
N SER A 33 -9.35 22.89 4.48
CA SER A 33 -9.02 24.29 4.74
C SER A 33 -7.66 24.69 4.17
N VAL A 34 -6.68 23.77 4.16
CA VAL A 34 -5.39 23.99 3.48
C VAL A 34 -5.58 24.15 1.98
N ILE A 35 -6.33 23.24 1.34
CA ILE A 35 -6.57 23.28 -0.12
C ILE A 35 -7.29 24.58 -0.51
N VAL A 36 -8.35 24.95 0.21
CA VAL A 36 -9.08 26.21 -0.04
C VAL A 36 -8.17 27.43 0.15
N SER A 37 -7.34 27.45 1.21
CA SER A 37 -6.38 28.54 1.44
C SER A 37 -5.36 28.65 0.30
N LEU A 38 -4.89 27.52 -0.24
CA LEU A 38 -3.96 27.46 -1.36
C LEU A 38 -4.61 28.01 -2.65
N LEU A 39 -5.85 27.62 -2.93
CA LEU A 39 -6.59 28.10 -4.10
C LEU A 39 -6.84 29.61 -4.04
N VAL A 40 -7.23 30.14 -2.88
CA VAL A 40 -7.44 31.58 -2.69
C VAL A 40 -6.13 32.35 -2.87
N PHE A 41 -5.03 31.83 -2.35
CA PHE A 41 -3.71 32.45 -2.53
C PHE A 41 -3.29 32.48 -4.01
N PHE A 42 -3.46 31.36 -4.72
CA PHE A 42 -3.19 31.30 -6.16
C PHE A 42 -4.12 32.18 -6.99
N LEU A 43 -5.39 32.34 -6.59
CA LEU A 43 -6.31 33.27 -7.23
C LEU A 43 -5.81 34.71 -7.14
N VAL A 44 -5.37 35.14 -5.96
CA VAL A 44 -4.85 36.50 -5.75
C VAL A 44 -3.58 36.74 -6.56
N ILE A 45 -2.67 35.76 -6.62
CA ILE A 45 -1.47 35.82 -7.46
C ILE A 45 -1.85 35.91 -8.94
N ALA A 46 -2.74 35.04 -9.42
CA ALA A 46 -3.17 35.03 -10.82
C ALA A 46 -3.79 36.38 -11.21
N LEU A 47 -4.66 36.94 -10.35
CA LEU A 47 -5.23 38.26 -10.56
C LEU A 47 -4.13 39.33 -10.66
N ALA A 48 -3.19 39.36 -9.71
CA ALA A 48 -2.09 40.34 -9.72
C ALA A 48 -1.20 40.22 -10.97
N VAL A 49 -0.90 38.99 -11.41
CA VAL A 49 -0.08 38.71 -12.59
C VAL A 49 -0.79 39.17 -13.86
N PHE A 50 -2.05 38.76 -14.07
CA PHE A 50 -2.78 39.13 -15.28
C PHE A 50 -3.12 40.63 -15.34
N PHE A 51 -3.37 41.28 -14.20
CA PHE A 51 -3.45 42.75 -14.13
C PHE A 51 -2.10 43.40 -14.46
N GLY A 52 -0.99 42.86 -13.96
CA GLY A 52 0.36 43.36 -14.23
C GLY A 52 0.76 43.27 -15.71
N PHE A 53 0.21 42.31 -16.45
CA PHE A 53 0.38 42.19 -17.90
C PHE A 53 -0.52 43.12 -18.73
N GLY A 54 -1.39 43.92 -18.09
CA GLY A 54 -2.21 44.91 -18.78
C GLY A 54 -3.42 44.35 -19.54
N PHE A 55 -3.87 43.14 -19.20
CA PHE A 55 -5.09 42.58 -19.79
C PHE A 55 -6.34 43.37 -19.39
N ALA A 56 -7.35 43.39 -20.27
CA ALA A 56 -8.66 43.96 -19.95
C ALA A 56 -9.32 43.18 -18.78
N VAL A 57 -10.11 43.89 -17.97
CA VAL A 57 -10.73 43.34 -16.74
C VAL A 57 -11.50 42.04 -17.00
N GLN A 58 -12.25 41.96 -18.10
CA GLN A 58 -13.00 40.75 -18.47
C GLN A 58 -12.06 39.55 -18.71
N SER A 59 -10.98 39.77 -19.47
CA SER A 59 -9.97 38.74 -19.76
C SER A 59 -9.22 38.32 -18.49
N VAL A 60 -8.89 39.26 -17.61
CA VAL A 60 -8.25 38.96 -16.32
C VAL A 60 -9.10 38.01 -15.49
N VAL A 61 -10.40 38.30 -15.33
CA VAL A 61 -11.32 37.45 -14.56
C VAL A 61 -11.41 36.05 -15.16
N ILE A 62 -11.55 35.94 -16.48
CA ILE A 62 -11.66 34.65 -17.18
C ILE A 62 -10.38 33.84 -17.04
N TYR A 63 -9.21 34.43 -17.30
CA TYR A 63 -7.93 33.72 -17.24
C TYR A 63 -7.53 33.35 -15.80
N SER A 64 -7.80 34.20 -14.82
CA SER A 64 -7.60 33.86 -13.40
C SER A 64 -8.49 32.71 -12.96
N ALA A 65 -9.78 32.74 -13.31
CA ALA A 65 -10.72 31.66 -12.98
C ALA A 65 -10.30 30.33 -13.64
N ALA A 66 -9.94 30.36 -14.92
CA ALA A 66 -9.47 29.18 -15.65
C ALA A 66 -8.19 28.60 -15.03
N THR A 67 -7.23 29.45 -14.66
CA THR A 67 -5.98 29.02 -14.02
C THR A 67 -6.23 28.32 -12.69
N VAL A 68 -7.10 28.89 -11.85
CA VAL A 68 -7.46 28.30 -10.56
C VAL A 68 -8.21 26.98 -10.72
N LEU A 69 -9.09 26.87 -11.73
CA LEU A 69 -9.79 25.62 -12.04
C LEU A 69 -8.81 24.52 -12.45
N VAL A 70 -7.85 24.81 -13.33
CA VAL A 70 -6.80 23.86 -13.73
C VAL A 70 -6.00 23.41 -12.51
N LEU A 71 -5.60 24.35 -11.65
CA LEU A 71 -4.84 24.04 -10.44
C LEU A 71 -5.65 23.17 -9.44
N PHE A 72 -6.95 23.43 -9.32
CA PHE A 72 -7.85 22.59 -8.51
C PHE A 72 -7.92 21.16 -9.04
N ILE A 73 -8.11 20.98 -10.36
CA ILE A 73 -8.15 19.65 -10.99
C ILE A 73 -6.82 18.92 -10.74
N LEU A 74 -5.69 19.61 -10.89
CA LEU A 74 -4.37 19.02 -10.71
C LEU A 74 -4.14 18.58 -9.25
N LEU A 75 -4.50 19.42 -8.28
CA LEU A 75 -4.45 19.06 -6.85
C LEU A 75 -5.38 17.89 -6.51
N PHE A 76 -6.58 17.85 -7.11
CA PHE A 76 -7.53 16.76 -6.93
C PHE A 76 -6.95 15.44 -7.46
N LEU A 77 -6.37 15.45 -8.66
CA LEU A 77 -5.74 14.26 -9.25
C LEU A 77 -4.55 13.77 -8.42
N ILE A 78 -3.70 14.68 -7.91
CA ILE A 78 -2.59 14.30 -7.02
C ILE A 78 -3.14 13.68 -5.73
N GLY A 79 -4.16 14.29 -5.12
CA GLY A 79 -4.80 13.77 -3.91
C GLY A 79 -5.40 12.39 -4.14
N ALA A 80 -6.16 12.21 -5.23
CA ALA A 80 -6.75 10.94 -5.62
C ALA A 80 -5.68 9.86 -5.90
N HIS A 81 -4.60 10.21 -6.59
CA HIS A 81 -3.50 9.30 -6.86
C HIS A 81 -2.76 8.88 -5.57
N HIS A 82 -2.52 9.82 -4.66
CA HIS A 82 -1.89 9.51 -3.38
C HIS A 82 -2.79 8.64 -2.49
N GLU A 83 -4.09 8.91 -2.51
CA GLU A 83 -5.08 8.09 -1.82
C GLU A 83 -5.18 6.69 -2.43
N ALA A 84 -5.21 6.57 -3.76
CA ALA A 84 -5.17 5.29 -4.46
C ALA A 84 -3.92 4.49 -4.11
N LYS A 85 -2.75 5.14 -4.07
CA LYS A 85 -1.49 4.51 -3.65
C LYS A 85 -1.51 4.09 -2.18
N ARG A 86 -2.15 4.87 -1.31
CA ARG A 86 -2.36 4.52 0.11
C ARG A 86 -3.25 3.29 0.24
N LEU A 87 -4.35 3.24 -0.52
CA LEU A 87 -5.26 2.10 -0.54
C LEU A 87 -4.58 0.84 -1.07
N GLN A 88 -3.83 0.95 -2.17
CA GLN A 88 -3.00 -0.14 -2.69
C GLN A 88 -1.97 -0.61 -1.65
N GLY A 89 -1.25 0.30 -1.00
CA GLY A 89 -0.27 -0.07 0.04
C GLY A 89 -0.88 -0.73 1.28
N ASN A 90 -2.19 -0.56 1.50
CA ASN A 90 -2.93 -1.20 2.59
C ASN A 90 -3.58 -2.53 2.18
N GLU A 91 -3.55 -2.90 0.89
CA GLU A 91 -4.00 -4.21 0.45
C GLU A 91 -2.87 -5.22 0.66
N PRO A 92 -3.05 -6.23 1.55
CA PRO A 92 -2.01 -7.24 1.80
C PRO A 92 -1.64 -8.04 0.54
N ASN A 93 -2.47 -7.98 -0.51
CA ASN A 93 -2.33 -8.77 -1.73
C ASN A 93 -1.46 -8.11 -2.80
N SER A 94 -1.14 -6.82 -2.71
CA SER A 94 -0.31 -6.14 -3.72
C SER A 94 1.19 -6.16 -3.42
N CYS A 95 1.61 -6.77 -2.31
CA CYS A 95 3.00 -6.70 -1.84
C CYS A 95 3.97 -7.61 -2.59
N PHE A 96 3.47 -8.60 -3.33
CA PHE A 96 4.30 -9.61 -4.00
C PHE A 96 4.07 -9.62 -5.51
N HIS A 97 5.12 -9.97 -6.24
CA HIS A 97 5.03 -10.29 -7.65
C HIS A 97 5.14 -11.80 -7.81
N PHE A 98 4.22 -12.39 -8.56
CA PHE A 98 4.16 -13.83 -8.77
C PHE A 98 4.74 -14.23 -10.12
N THR A 99 5.43 -15.38 -10.15
CA THR A 99 6.02 -15.98 -11.36
C THR A 99 4.97 -16.47 -12.35
N ARG A 100 3.73 -16.66 -11.89
CA ARG A 100 2.58 -17.11 -12.69
C ARG A 100 1.35 -16.29 -12.34
N SER A 101 0.48 -16.11 -13.33
CA SER A 101 -0.83 -15.47 -13.19
C SER A 101 -2.00 -16.46 -13.11
N ASN A 102 -1.75 -17.76 -13.33
CA ASN A 102 -2.81 -18.77 -13.36
C ASN A 102 -2.28 -20.16 -12.98
N MET A 103 -3.09 -20.92 -12.25
CA MET A 103 -2.85 -22.32 -11.87
C MET A 103 -3.53 -23.33 -12.80
N ASN A 104 -4.32 -22.90 -13.80
CA ASN A 104 -4.99 -23.82 -14.73
C ASN A 104 -3.98 -24.77 -15.40
N GLY A 105 -4.35 -26.04 -15.52
CA GLY A 105 -3.47 -27.10 -16.03
C GLY A 105 -2.58 -27.76 -14.95
N ILE A 106 -2.37 -27.10 -13.81
CA ILE A 106 -1.67 -27.70 -12.67
C ILE A 106 -2.67 -28.45 -11.80
N LEU A 107 -2.32 -29.67 -11.39
CA LEU A 107 -3.03 -30.42 -10.33
C LEU A 107 -2.77 -29.76 -8.98
N ILE A 108 -3.59 -28.79 -8.57
CA ILE A 108 -3.36 -28.03 -7.33
C ILE A 108 -3.58 -28.87 -6.07
N SER A 109 -4.23 -30.03 -6.20
CA SER A 109 -4.29 -31.05 -5.16
C SER A 109 -2.91 -31.60 -4.78
N GLU A 110 -1.98 -31.74 -5.74
CA GLU A 110 -0.57 -32.10 -5.46
C GLU A 110 0.15 -30.99 -4.67
N LEU A 111 -0.32 -29.74 -4.79
CA LEU A 111 0.17 -28.59 -4.02
C LEU A 111 -0.57 -28.41 -2.69
N GLY A 112 -1.53 -29.29 -2.35
CA GLY A 112 -2.26 -29.20 -1.08
C GLY A 112 -3.44 -28.25 -1.06
N PHE A 113 -3.94 -27.82 -2.21
CA PHE A 113 -5.13 -26.98 -2.30
C PHE A 113 -6.30 -27.77 -2.89
N SER A 114 -7.53 -27.37 -2.54
CA SER A 114 -8.73 -27.91 -3.16
C SER A 114 -8.92 -27.32 -4.56
N GLU A 115 -9.55 -28.07 -5.48
CA GLU A 115 -9.98 -27.52 -6.78
C GLU A 115 -10.92 -26.31 -6.63
N THR A 116 -11.70 -26.27 -5.55
CA THR A 116 -12.54 -25.12 -5.19
C THR A 116 -11.75 -23.86 -4.86
N ASP A 117 -10.49 -24.00 -4.44
CA ASP A 117 -9.62 -22.87 -4.09
C ASP A 117 -8.88 -22.30 -5.31
N ARG A 118 -8.96 -22.97 -6.46
CA ARG A 118 -8.25 -22.58 -7.70
C ARG A 118 -8.54 -21.14 -8.10
N GLU A 119 -9.82 -20.77 -8.09
CA GLU A 119 -10.25 -19.42 -8.47
C GLU A 119 -9.66 -18.37 -7.52
N ASN A 120 -9.72 -18.62 -6.21
CA ASN A 120 -9.14 -17.73 -5.20
C ASN A 120 -7.62 -17.64 -5.32
N MET A 121 -6.95 -18.76 -5.62
CA MET A 121 -5.50 -18.77 -5.88
C MET A 121 -5.15 -17.90 -7.09
N ASN A 122 -5.90 -18.03 -8.19
CA ASN A 122 -5.70 -17.20 -9.37
C ASN A 122 -5.90 -15.71 -9.07
N LEU A 123 -6.88 -15.36 -8.25
CA LEU A 123 -7.06 -13.97 -7.79
C LEU A 123 -5.82 -13.49 -7.03
N VAL A 124 -5.34 -14.26 -6.06
CA VAL A 124 -4.14 -13.94 -5.28
C VAL A 124 -2.90 -13.77 -6.16
N LEU A 125 -2.69 -14.66 -7.15
CA LEU A 125 -1.57 -14.58 -8.09
C LEU A 125 -1.59 -13.32 -8.98
N ASN A 126 -2.77 -12.74 -9.18
CA ASN A 126 -2.95 -11.48 -9.93
C ASN A 126 -3.06 -10.27 -8.98
N ASN A 127 -2.66 -10.41 -7.72
CA ASN A 127 -2.74 -9.37 -6.69
C ASN A 127 -4.17 -8.86 -6.46
N LEU A 128 -5.17 -9.72 -6.69
CA LEU A 128 -6.58 -9.43 -6.43
C LEU A 128 -7.03 -10.06 -5.11
N GLN A 129 -8.10 -9.52 -4.54
CA GLN A 129 -8.68 -10.04 -3.30
C GLN A 129 -9.44 -11.36 -3.58
N PRO A 130 -9.13 -12.46 -2.86
CA PRO A 130 -9.88 -13.70 -3.01
C PRO A 130 -11.28 -13.57 -2.39
N LYS A 131 -12.24 -14.33 -2.92
CA LYS A 131 -13.64 -14.35 -2.44
C LYS A 131 -13.77 -15.02 -1.07
N SER A 132 -12.88 -15.98 -0.79
CA SER A 132 -12.76 -16.67 0.49
C SER A 132 -11.30 -17.01 0.75
N LYS A 133 -10.95 -17.30 2.01
CA LYS A 133 -9.61 -17.80 2.33
C LYS A 133 -9.36 -19.13 1.62
N ILE A 134 -8.12 -19.31 1.18
CA ILE A 134 -7.62 -20.51 0.51
C ILE A 134 -7.19 -21.51 1.57
N ASP A 135 -7.76 -22.71 1.54
CA ASP A 135 -7.45 -23.71 2.55
C ASP A 135 -6.30 -24.62 2.12
N PHE A 136 -5.21 -24.61 2.88
CA PHE A 136 -4.07 -25.47 2.66
C PHE A 136 -4.16 -26.74 3.51
N LYS A 137 -4.07 -27.90 2.84
CA LYS A 137 -4.41 -29.22 3.39
C LYS A 137 -3.25 -30.23 3.40
N LEU A 138 -2.06 -29.88 2.88
CA LEU A 138 -0.92 -30.81 2.95
C LEU A 138 -0.49 -30.98 4.40
N ILE A 139 -0.61 -32.21 4.89
CA ILE A 139 -0.32 -32.57 6.27
C ILE A 139 1.19 -32.81 6.44
N SER A 140 1.73 -32.50 7.62
CA SER A 140 3.09 -32.90 7.98
C SER A 140 3.17 -34.42 8.18
N ASP A 141 4.39 -34.96 8.17
CA ASP A 141 4.63 -36.41 8.34
C ASP A 141 4.10 -36.93 9.70
N ASN A 142 3.91 -36.04 10.67
CA ASN A 142 3.34 -36.33 11.98
C ASN A 142 1.79 -36.33 12.01
N ARG A 143 1.13 -36.18 10.85
CA ARG A 143 -0.32 -36.38 10.60
C ARG A 143 -1.33 -35.54 11.42
N ILE A 144 -0.89 -34.60 12.26
CA ILE A 144 -1.78 -33.86 13.18
C ILE A 144 -2.18 -32.48 12.65
N ALA A 145 -1.35 -31.82 11.82
CA ALA A 145 -1.62 -30.47 11.33
C ALA A 145 -1.06 -30.23 9.93
N ALA A 146 -1.67 -29.29 9.20
CA ALA A 146 -1.15 -28.82 7.92
C ALA A 146 0.24 -28.17 8.09
N ASP A 147 1.13 -28.43 7.14
CA ASP A 147 2.55 -28.11 7.25
C ASP A 147 2.87 -26.71 6.70
N TYR A 148 3.07 -25.75 7.60
CA TYR A 148 3.51 -24.40 7.26
C TYR A 148 4.77 -24.37 6.37
N LYS A 149 5.71 -25.31 6.51
CA LYS A 149 6.94 -25.32 5.69
C LYS A 149 6.63 -25.69 4.23
N LYS A 150 5.66 -26.57 3.99
CA LYS A 150 5.22 -26.92 2.64
C LYS A 150 4.54 -25.72 1.97
N LEU A 151 3.67 -25.00 2.69
CA LEU A 151 3.07 -23.75 2.19
C LEU A 151 4.14 -22.70 1.86
N LEU A 152 5.12 -22.51 2.75
CA LEU A 152 6.24 -21.59 2.52
C LEU A 152 7.06 -21.94 1.27
N ARG A 153 7.33 -23.23 1.03
CA ARG A 153 8.06 -23.69 -0.17
C ARG A 153 7.29 -23.43 -1.46
N ILE A 154 5.97 -23.64 -1.44
CA ILE A 154 5.12 -23.31 -2.59
C ILE A 154 5.14 -21.80 -2.84
N LEU A 155 4.97 -20.98 -1.81
CA LEU A 155 5.06 -19.52 -1.92
C LEU A 155 6.45 -19.04 -2.36
N HIS A 156 7.52 -19.72 -1.94
CA HIS A 156 8.87 -19.46 -2.40
C HIS A 156 9.00 -19.64 -3.92
N LEU A 157 8.36 -20.66 -4.51
CA LEU A 157 8.37 -20.89 -5.95
C LEU A 157 7.47 -19.92 -6.73
N LEU A 158 6.38 -19.49 -6.09
CA LEU A 158 5.40 -18.60 -6.72
C LEU A 158 5.82 -17.14 -6.66
N ILE A 159 6.54 -16.70 -5.63
CA ILE A 159 6.98 -15.30 -5.50
C ILE A 159 8.31 -15.09 -6.23
N ILE A 160 8.37 -14.05 -7.06
CA ILE A 160 9.61 -13.67 -7.78
C ILE A 160 10.70 -13.34 -6.78
N GLY A 161 11.87 -13.97 -6.94
CA GLY A 161 13.01 -13.83 -6.02
C GLY A 161 12.92 -14.71 -4.76
N GLY A 162 11.81 -15.45 -4.59
CA GLY A 162 11.60 -16.32 -3.44
C GLY A 162 11.48 -15.56 -2.11
N ILE A 163 11.32 -16.31 -1.03
CA ILE A 163 11.07 -15.76 0.32
C ILE A 163 12.22 -15.99 1.32
N LYS A 164 13.26 -16.72 0.92
CA LYS A 164 14.32 -17.18 1.84
C LYS A 164 15.16 -16.00 2.38
N ASP A 165 15.43 -15.02 1.52
CA ASP A 165 16.25 -13.85 1.84
C ASP A 165 15.43 -12.65 2.35
N PHE A 166 14.16 -12.86 2.73
CA PHE A 166 13.30 -11.78 3.20
C PHE A 166 13.81 -11.18 4.50
N LYS A 167 13.96 -9.85 4.48
CA LYS A 167 14.31 -9.05 5.66
C LYS A 167 13.07 -8.83 6.54
N LYS A 168 13.26 -8.18 7.69
CA LYS A 168 12.22 -7.96 8.71
C LYS A 168 10.90 -7.42 8.15
N GLU A 169 10.94 -6.38 7.30
CA GLU A 169 9.73 -5.78 6.72
C GLU A 169 9.04 -6.71 5.71
N GLN A 170 9.80 -7.37 4.83
CA GLN A 170 9.26 -8.31 3.84
C GLN A 170 8.66 -9.55 4.50
N LYS A 171 9.30 -10.05 5.56
CA LYS A 171 8.79 -11.13 6.39
C LYS A 171 7.46 -10.76 7.03
N GLU A 172 7.36 -9.54 7.58
CA GLU A 172 6.13 -9.04 8.17
C GLU A 172 4.99 -8.96 7.14
N MET A 173 5.28 -8.42 5.95
CA MET A 173 4.32 -8.40 4.83
C MET A 173 3.89 -9.81 4.41
N LEU A 174 4.82 -10.77 4.36
CA LEU A 174 4.52 -12.17 4.03
C LEU A 174 3.56 -12.78 5.05
N PHE A 175 3.76 -12.49 6.33
CA PHE A 175 2.96 -13.04 7.41
C PHE A 175 1.54 -12.48 7.36
N GLN A 176 1.41 -11.18 7.17
CA GLN A 176 0.11 -10.52 7.00
C GLN A 176 -0.63 -11.03 5.76
N PHE A 177 0.09 -11.20 4.64
CA PHE A 177 -0.45 -11.78 3.42
C PHE A 177 -1.00 -13.20 3.65
N ILE A 178 -0.26 -14.05 4.35
CA ILE A 178 -0.69 -15.43 4.59
C ILE A 178 -1.86 -15.49 5.58
N GLU A 179 -1.81 -14.70 6.65
CA GLU A 179 -2.90 -14.58 7.63
C GLU A 179 -4.20 -14.08 6.99
N ALA A 180 -4.10 -13.15 6.03
CA ALA A 180 -5.25 -12.60 5.31
C ALA A 180 -5.86 -13.60 4.33
N ASN A 181 -5.04 -14.33 3.57
CA ASN A 181 -5.52 -15.12 2.43
C ASN A 181 -5.65 -16.61 2.67
N PHE A 182 -5.00 -17.18 3.69
CA PHE A 182 -4.91 -18.64 3.86
C PHE A 182 -5.51 -19.14 5.17
N THR A 183 -5.99 -20.37 5.14
CA THR A 183 -6.25 -21.21 6.31
C THR A 183 -5.46 -22.50 6.22
N LEU A 184 -5.33 -23.19 7.35
CA LEU A 184 -4.60 -24.43 7.47
C LEU A 184 -5.52 -25.50 8.01
N ASN A 185 -5.98 -26.37 7.11
CA ASN A 185 -6.98 -27.40 7.40
C ASN A 185 -8.22 -26.81 8.12
N GLY A 186 -8.74 -25.71 7.58
CA GLY A 186 -9.88 -24.95 8.10
C GLY A 186 -9.57 -24.04 9.30
N SER A 187 -8.36 -24.10 9.87
CA SER A 187 -7.98 -23.28 11.01
C SER A 187 -7.29 -21.98 10.58
N PRO A 188 -7.47 -20.86 11.31
CA PRO A 188 -6.68 -19.65 11.09
C PRO A 188 -5.18 -19.90 11.27
N VAL A 189 -4.38 -19.18 10.48
CA VAL A 189 -2.90 -19.21 10.55
C VAL A 189 -2.45 -18.73 11.93
N ASN A 190 -1.68 -19.57 12.65
CA ASN A 190 -1.09 -19.20 13.92
C ASN A 190 0.27 -18.55 13.71
N ARG A 191 0.36 -17.24 13.99
CA ARG A 191 1.55 -16.42 13.78
C ARG A 191 2.81 -16.92 14.49
N ALA A 192 2.68 -17.38 15.74
CA ALA A 192 3.83 -17.85 16.51
C ALA A 192 4.40 -19.14 15.90
N SER A 193 3.53 -20.07 15.55
CA SER A 193 3.91 -21.31 14.87
C SER A 193 4.53 -21.02 13.50
N PHE A 194 3.91 -20.10 12.75
CA PHE A 194 4.39 -19.72 11.43
C PHE A 194 5.79 -19.10 11.47
N ASN A 195 6.04 -18.21 12.45
CA ASN A 195 7.34 -17.59 12.65
C ASN A 195 8.45 -18.60 12.97
N SER A 196 8.14 -19.61 13.80
CA SER A 196 9.06 -20.71 14.10
C SER A 196 9.41 -21.48 12.83
N ARG A 197 8.40 -21.85 12.04
CA ARG A 197 8.57 -22.64 10.81
C ARG A 197 9.30 -21.89 9.71
N PHE A 198 9.07 -20.58 9.59
CA PHE A 198 9.84 -19.74 8.68
C PHE A 198 11.32 -19.68 9.08
N SER A 199 11.61 -19.50 10.37
CA SER A 199 13.01 -19.49 10.86
C SER A 199 13.72 -20.83 10.64
N GLU A 200 13.02 -21.96 10.84
CA GLU A 200 13.54 -23.29 10.50
C GLU A 200 13.87 -23.40 9.01
N LEU A 201 12.99 -22.93 8.13
CA LEU A 201 13.17 -22.99 6.68
C LEU A 201 14.33 -22.12 6.18
N VAL A 202 14.52 -20.93 6.75
CA VAL A 202 15.64 -20.05 6.39
C VAL A 202 16.99 -20.64 6.83
N ASN A 203 17.01 -21.35 7.95
CA ASN A 203 18.23 -21.99 8.49
C ASN A 203 18.47 -23.41 7.94
N GLU A 204 17.60 -23.92 7.07
CA GLU A 204 17.72 -25.23 6.43
C GLU A 204 18.95 -25.25 5.51
N LYS A 205 19.70 -26.36 5.51
CA LYS A 205 20.85 -26.53 4.61
C LYS A 205 20.36 -26.46 3.16
N GLU A 206 21.15 -25.86 2.27
CA GLU A 206 20.73 -25.64 0.88
C GLU A 206 20.32 -26.94 0.17
N GLU A 207 21.07 -28.02 0.37
CA GLU A 207 20.74 -29.35 -0.19
C GLU A 207 19.38 -29.86 0.30
N GLU A 208 19.11 -29.76 1.60
CA GLU A 208 17.85 -30.20 2.21
C GLU A 208 16.68 -29.35 1.72
N PHE A 209 16.88 -28.03 1.65
CA PHE A 209 15.91 -27.09 1.12
C PHE A 209 15.54 -27.42 -0.34
N GLN A 210 16.54 -27.62 -1.21
CA GLN A 210 16.31 -27.94 -2.62
C GLN A 210 15.63 -29.31 -2.80
N ASN A 211 16.05 -30.33 -2.04
CA ASN A 211 15.41 -31.65 -2.08
C ASN A 211 13.93 -31.58 -1.70
N ASN A 212 13.59 -30.77 -0.69
CA ASN A 212 12.21 -30.58 -0.25
C ASN A 212 11.39 -29.63 -1.16
N LEU A 213 12.05 -28.86 -2.02
CA LEU A 213 11.44 -27.94 -2.99
C LEU A 213 11.10 -28.64 -4.31
N GLU A 214 11.92 -29.63 -4.71
CA GLU A 214 11.85 -30.32 -5.99
C GLU A 214 10.46 -30.89 -6.33
N PRO A 215 9.70 -31.53 -5.40
CA PRO A 215 8.38 -32.06 -5.72
C PRO A 215 7.40 -30.97 -6.17
N PHE A 216 7.36 -29.84 -5.46
CA PHE A 216 6.50 -28.71 -5.80
C PHE A 216 6.92 -28.04 -7.10
N GLN A 217 8.23 -27.96 -7.35
CA GLN A 217 8.75 -27.41 -8.59
C GLN A 217 8.37 -28.28 -9.80
N LYS A 218 8.40 -29.60 -9.67
CA LYS A 218 7.94 -30.54 -10.70
C LYS A 218 6.46 -30.35 -10.99
N THR A 219 5.62 -30.27 -9.96
CA THR A 219 4.17 -30.03 -10.12
C THR A 219 3.89 -28.69 -10.80
N LEU A 220 4.59 -27.63 -10.41
CA LEU A 220 4.41 -26.31 -11.03
C LEU A 220 4.93 -26.25 -12.47
N ARG A 221 5.88 -27.08 -12.89
CA ARG A 221 6.42 -27.08 -14.27
C ARG A 221 5.55 -27.81 -15.30
N LYS A 222 4.63 -28.67 -14.85
CA LYS A 222 3.63 -29.30 -15.72
C LYS A 222 2.67 -28.24 -16.26
#